data_AF-A0A9P0YMA1-F1
#
_entry.id   AF-A0A9P0YMA1-F1
#
_cell.length_a   1.000
_cell.length_b   1.000
_cell.length_c   1.000
_cell.angle_alpha   90.00
_cell.angle_beta   90.00
_cell.angle_gamma   90.00
#
_symmetry.space_group_name_H-M   'P 1'
#
loop_
_entity.id
_entity.type
_entity.pdbx_description
1 polymer ?
#
loop_
_entity_poly.entity_id
_entity_poly.type
_entity_poly.pdbx_seq_one_letter_code
_entity_poly.pdbx_strand_id
1 'polypeptide(L)'
;MAEQEEDRTASAVAKDNKQSPPFVEVICHRTDRTWRFAAGTEAKFSVKMINSKLESRFSLPPGTHIEAVKDGEEPVIFGPNSVLVDYGDGWTLRTASDGIGFGRSMQENMVVMGQAYNPVTTGSDDSQFKKRAPQAISLTVYMGKILLAFIFIFLLGAMFTLILESLPKLVEYHERNKETE
;
A
#
# COMPACT_ATOMS: atom_id res chain seq x y z
N MET A 1 -16.96 -66.67 -29.17
CA MET A 1 -15.54 -66.56 -29.56
C MET A 1 -15.51 -65.73 -30.83
N ALA A 2 -14.97 -64.53 -30.93
CA ALA A 2 -14.16 -63.68 -30.06
C ALA A 2 -14.44 -62.21 -30.48
N GLU A 3 -14.65 -61.27 -29.55
CA GLU A 3 -13.75 -60.13 -29.22
C GLU A 3 -13.75 -59.04 -30.32
N GLN A 4 -14.42 -57.89 -30.20
CA GLN A 4 -14.12 -56.65 -29.44
C GLN A 4 -12.84 -55.93 -29.88
N GLU A 5 -12.88 -54.58 -29.88
CA GLU A 5 -11.82 -53.60 -30.25
C GLU A 5 -11.87 -53.20 -31.74
N GLU A 6 -12.20 -51.96 -32.13
CA GLU A 6 -11.44 -50.74 -31.88
C GLU A 6 -12.36 -49.49 -31.99
N ASP A 7 -12.52 -48.85 -30.83
CA ASP A 7 -12.89 -47.45 -30.60
C ASP A 7 -11.80 -46.52 -31.16
N ARG A 8 -12.10 -45.21 -31.30
CA ARG A 8 -11.17 -44.06 -31.45
C ARG A 8 -10.82 -43.61 -32.87
N THR A 9 -11.61 -42.70 -33.43
CA THR A 9 -11.11 -41.46 -34.10
C THR A 9 -12.26 -40.59 -34.62
N ALA A 10 -13.09 -40.04 -33.74
CA ALA A 10 -13.94 -38.91 -34.12
C ALA A 10 -14.35 -38.00 -32.95
N SER A 11 -13.72 -38.12 -31.78
CA SER A 11 -13.98 -37.25 -30.64
C SER A 11 -12.68 -36.57 -30.20
N ALA A 12 -12.28 -35.53 -30.93
CA ALA A 12 -11.20 -34.64 -30.51
C ALA A 12 -11.42 -33.22 -31.05
N VAL A 13 -12.62 -32.70 -30.87
CA VAL A 13 -12.82 -31.25 -30.72
C VAL A 13 -13.67 -31.04 -29.47
N ALA A 14 -13.13 -31.49 -28.34
CA ALA A 14 -13.60 -31.02 -27.05
C ALA A 14 -13.20 -29.54 -26.95
N LYS A 15 -14.15 -28.65 -27.24
CA LYS A 15 -14.07 -27.27 -26.78
C LYS A 15 -13.94 -27.35 -25.26
N ASP A 16 -12.74 -27.07 -24.77
CA ASP A 16 -12.43 -26.95 -23.35
C ASP A 16 -13.24 -25.74 -22.82
N ASN A 17 -14.48 -26.01 -22.43
CA ASN A 17 -15.35 -25.08 -21.75
C ASN A 17 -14.79 -24.98 -20.33
N LYS A 18 -13.69 -24.24 -20.16
CA LYS A 18 -13.17 -23.89 -18.85
C LYS A 18 -14.21 -23.00 -18.18
N GLN A 19 -15.15 -23.63 -17.49
CA GLN A 19 -16.03 -22.99 -16.54
C GLN A 19 -15.13 -22.18 -15.63
N SER A 20 -15.24 -20.84 -15.68
CA SER A 20 -14.40 -19.97 -14.86
C SER A 20 -14.50 -20.44 -13.40
N PRO A 21 -13.38 -20.52 -12.67
CA PRO A 21 -13.41 -20.98 -11.28
C PRO A 21 -14.48 -20.20 -10.49
N PRO A 22 -15.26 -20.86 -9.62
CA PRO A 22 -16.29 -20.18 -8.83
C PRO A 22 -15.68 -19.12 -7.89
N PHE A 23 -14.38 -19.25 -7.60
CA PHE A 23 -13.60 -18.30 -6.82
C PHE A 23 -12.18 -18.20 -7.37
N VAL A 24 -11.51 -17.08 -7.09
CA VAL A 24 -10.10 -16.83 -7.38
C VAL A 24 -9.31 -16.81 -6.08
N GLU A 25 -8.14 -17.43 -6.07
CA GLU A 25 -7.25 -17.47 -4.92
C GLU A 25 -6.18 -16.38 -5.00
N VAL A 26 -5.92 -15.69 -3.89
CA VAL A 26 -4.87 -14.68 -3.77
C VAL A 26 -4.01 -14.98 -2.55
N ILE A 27 -2.71 -15.12 -2.75
CA ILE A 27 -1.74 -15.38 -1.68
C ILE A 27 -1.18 -14.07 -1.15
N CYS A 28 -1.23 -13.87 0.16
CA CYS A 28 -0.53 -12.76 0.78
C CYS A 28 0.97 -13.04 0.81
N HIS A 29 1.76 -12.42 -0.07
CA HIS A 29 3.22 -12.65 -0.17
C HIS A 29 3.97 -12.54 1.17
N ARG A 30 3.45 -11.76 2.11
CA ARG A 30 4.09 -11.49 3.41
C ARG A 30 3.74 -12.48 4.50
N THR A 31 2.58 -13.14 4.40
CA THR A 31 2.10 -14.08 5.44
C THR A 31 1.86 -15.49 4.91
N ASP A 32 2.03 -15.67 3.60
CA ASP A 32 1.74 -16.89 2.85
C ASP A 32 0.30 -17.41 3.05
N ARG A 33 -0.60 -16.55 3.53
CA ARG A 33 -2.02 -16.89 3.68
C ARG A 33 -2.75 -16.74 2.36
N THR A 34 -3.48 -17.78 1.99
CA THR A 34 -4.37 -17.79 0.83
C THR A 34 -5.75 -17.26 1.19
N TRP A 35 -6.27 -16.37 0.35
CA TRP A 35 -7.61 -15.81 0.41
C TRP A 35 -8.41 -16.22 -0.82
N ARG A 36 -9.70 -16.51 -0.64
CA ARG A 36 -10.63 -16.87 -1.72
C ARG A 36 -11.62 -15.74 -1.95
N PHE A 37 -11.72 -15.28 -3.19
CA PHE A 37 -12.65 -14.23 -3.60
C PHE A 37 -13.61 -14.78 -4.65
N ALA A 38 -14.87 -14.35 -4.64
CA ALA A 38 -15.82 -14.74 -5.67
C ALA A 38 -15.36 -14.23 -7.05
N ALA A 39 -15.73 -14.96 -8.11
CA ALA A 39 -15.54 -14.48 -9.48
C ALA A 39 -16.17 -13.09 -9.66
N GLY A 40 -15.47 -12.18 -10.36
CA GLY A 40 -15.92 -10.79 -10.53
C GLY A 40 -15.45 -9.82 -9.44
N THR A 41 -14.72 -10.28 -8.42
CA THR A 41 -14.20 -9.38 -7.38
C THR A 41 -13.10 -8.47 -7.93
N GLU A 42 -13.18 -7.18 -7.63
CA GLU A 42 -12.16 -6.19 -7.99
C GLU A 42 -10.92 -6.27 -7.09
N ALA A 43 -9.74 -6.01 -7.67
CA ALA A 43 -8.47 -6.06 -6.95
C ALA A 43 -8.42 -5.12 -5.73
N LYS A 44 -8.97 -3.90 -5.83
CA LYS A 44 -9.04 -2.94 -4.71
C LYS A 44 -9.81 -3.48 -3.51
N PHE A 45 -10.92 -4.18 -3.76
CA PHE A 45 -11.69 -4.81 -2.68
C PHE A 45 -10.86 -5.90 -2.00
N SER A 46 -10.22 -6.76 -2.77
CA SER A 46 -9.40 -7.86 -2.28
C SER A 46 -8.22 -7.38 -1.44
N VAL A 47 -7.48 -6.36 -1.91
CA VAL A 47 -6.39 -5.74 -1.15
C VAL A 47 -6.89 -5.16 0.17
N LYS A 48 -8.02 -4.45 0.16
CA LYS A 48 -8.63 -3.88 1.37
C LYS A 48 -9.00 -4.97 2.37
N MET A 49 -9.61 -6.06 1.90
CA MET A 49 -10.01 -7.18 2.75
C MET A 49 -8.80 -7.85 3.40
N ILE A 50 -7.77 -8.19 2.61
CA ILE A 50 -6.52 -8.81 3.09
C ILE A 50 -5.85 -7.91 4.13
N ASN A 51 -5.66 -6.62 3.81
CA ASN A 51 -5.02 -5.66 4.72
C ASN A 51 -5.82 -5.46 6.01
N SER A 52 -7.15 -5.51 5.97
CA SER A 52 -7.98 -5.35 7.18
C SER A 52 -7.86 -6.52 8.16
N LYS A 53 -7.47 -7.70 7.66
CA LYS A 53 -7.38 -8.96 8.40
C LYS A 53 -5.95 -9.34 8.77
N LEU A 54 -4.96 -8.68 8.16
CA LEU A 54 -3.60 -8.64 8.64
C LEU A 54 -3.58 -7.87 9.96
N GLU A 55 -3.76 -8.59 11.06
CA GLU A 55 -3.73 -8.03 12.41
C GLU A 55 -2.46 -7.20 12.63
N SER A 56 -2.57 -6.12 13.41
CA SER A 56 -1.46 -5.25 13.82
C SER A 56 -0.33 -5.94 14.60
N ARG A 57 -0.41 -7.27 14.78
CA ARG A 57 0.67 -8.11 15.32
C ARG A 57 1.87 -8.17 14.38
N PHE A 58 1.60 -8.07 13.09
CA PHE A 58 2.62 -7.99 12.07
C PHE A 58 2.79 -6.50 11.76
N SER A 59 3.85 -5.87 12.27
CA SER A 59 4.27 -4.51 11.88
C SER A 59 4.80 -4.51 10.43
N LEU A 60 4.05 -5.10 9.51
CA LEU A 60 4.37 -5.26 8.12
C LEU A 60 3.61 -4.19 7.32
N PRO A 61 4.26 -3.58 6.32
CA PRO A 61 3.58 -2.66 5.41
C PRO A 61 2.37 -3.34 4.73
N PRO A 62 1.27 -2.60 4.50
CA PRO A 62 0.11 -3.14 3.82
C PRO A 62 0.43 -3.51 2.37
N GLY A 63 -0.24 -4.54 1.85
CA GLY A 63 -0.23 -4.82 0.42
C GLY A 63 -0.81 -3.64 -0.36
N THR A 64 -0.22 -3.33 -1.50
CA THR A 64 -0.57 -2.15 -2.32
C THR A 64 -1.43 -2.52 -3.52
N HIS A 65 -1.13 -3.65 -4.15
CA HIS A 65 -1.83 -4.17 -5.32
C HIS A 65 -1.76 -5.70 -5.35
N ILE A 66 -2.49 -6.29 -6.30
CA ILE A 66 -2.41 -7.72 -6.61
C ILE A 66 -1.67 -7.87 -7.93
N GLU A 67 -0.85 -8.89 -8.04
CA GLU A 67 -0.14 -9.27 -9.25
C GLU A 67 -0.31 -10.78 -9.48
N ALA A 68 -0.38 -11.21 -10.74
CA ALA A 68 -0.23 -12.63 -11.08
C ALA A 68 1.23 -12.89 -11.43
N VAL A 69 1.82 -13.90 -10.78
CA VAL A 69 3.23 -14.24 -10.95
C VAL A 69 3.37 -15.67 -11.44
N LYS A 70 4.31 -15.86 -12.34
CA LYS A 70 4.75 -17.16 -12.85
C LYS A 70 6.27 -17.17 -12.94
N ASP A 71 6.87 -18.33 -12.67
CA ASP A 71 8.32 -18.45 -12.63
C ASP A 71 8.95 -18.16 -14.01
N GLY A 72 9.92 -17.24 -14.03
CA GLY A 72 10.61 -16.84 -15.25
C GLY A 72 9.86 -15.85 -16.15
N GLU A 73 8.67 -15.40 -15.75
CA GLU A 73 7.85 -14.43 -16.48
C GLU A 73 7.65 -13.14 -15.68
N GLU A 74 7.39 -12.03 -16.40
CA GLU A 74 7.10 -10.74 -15.78
C GLU A 74 5.71 -10.77 -15.13
N PRO A 75 5.55 -10.24 -13.89
CA PRO A 75 4.27 -10.26 -13.20
C PRO A 75 3.22 -9.38 -13.89
N VAL A 76 1.98 -9.88 -13.93
CA VAL A 76 0.84 -9.12 -14.44
C VAL A 76 0.19 -8.34 -13.32
N ILE A 77 0.30 -7.02 -13.36
CA ILE A 77 -0.20 -6.11 -12.33
C ILE A 77 -1.70 -5.83 -12.53
N PHE A 78 -2.51 -6.05 -11.49
CA PHE A 78 -3.93 -5.72 -11.49
C PHE A 78 -4.16 -4.29 -11.02
N GLY A 79 -4.82 -3.49 -11.87
CA GLY A 79 -5.29 -2.16 -11.50
C GLY A 79 -6.38 -2.20 -10.42
N PRO A 80 -6.65 -1.09 -9.71
CA PRO A 80 -7.58 -1.10 -8.59
C PRO A 80 -9.00 -1.57 -8.97
N ASN A 81 -9.48 -1.21 -10.16
CA ASN A 81 -10.82 -1.55 -10.64
C ASN A 81 -10.82 -2.79 -11.56
N SER A 82 -9.68 -3.47 -11.74
CA SER A 82 -9.67 -4.69 -12.55
C SER A 82 -10.22 -5.86 -11.76
N VAL A 83 -11.05 -6.66 -12.42
CA VAL A 83 -11.55 -7.93 -11.90
C VAL A 83 -10.38 -8.91 -11.78
N LEU A 84 -10.34 -9.64 -10.67
CA LEU A 84 -9.37 -10.73 -10.48
C LEU A 84 -9.68 -11.88 -11.43
N VAL A 85 -8.65 -12.32 -12.14
CA VAL A 85 -8.73 -13.40 -13.12
C VAL A 85 -7.63 -14.40 -12.81
N ASP A 86 -8.01 -15.68 -12.82
CA ASP A 86 -7.05 -16.77 -12.80
C ASP A 86 -6.51 -17.01 -14.22
N TYR A 87 -5.19 -16.90 -14.38
CA TYR A 87 -4.49 -17.13 -15.64
C TYR A 87 -4.19 -18.61 -15.90
N GLY A 88 -4.51 -19.49 -14.96
CA GLY A 88 -4.35 -20.94 -15.08
C GLY A 88 -2.95 -21.44 -14.70
N ASP A 89 -2.57 -22.59 -15.23
CA ASP A 89 -1.43 -23.38 -14.75
C ASP A 89 -0.12 -22.57 -14.68
N GLY A 90 0.49 -22.58 -13.50
CA GLY A 90 1.75 -21.89 -13.20
C GLY A 90 1.60 -20.41 -12.82
N TRP A 91 0.40 -19.83 -12.95
CA TRP A 91 0.12 -18.48 -12.47
C TRP A 91 -0.43 -18.50 -11.06
N THR A 92 0.05 -17.58 -10.24
CA THR A 92 -0.44 -17.40 -8.87
C THR A 92 -0.68 -15.94 -8.59
N LEU A 93 -1.91 -15.58 -8.20
CA LEU A 93 -2.18 -14.23 -7.75
C LEU A 93 -1.61 -14.03 -6.34
N ARG A 94 -0.87 -12.94 -6.16
CA ARG A 94 -0.30 -12.56 -4.87
C ARG A 94 -0.42 -11.08 -4.60
N THR A 95 -0.38 -10.70 -3.33
CA THR A 95 -0.29 -9.29 -2.95
C THR A 95 1.14 -8.79 -3.05
N ALA A 96 1.35 -7.66 -3.71
CA ALA A 96 2.64 -6.98 -3.76
C ALA A 96 2.68 -5.79 -2.78
N SER A 97 3.81 -5.64 -2.11
CA SER A 97 4.10 -4.44 -1.31
C SER A 97 5.05 -3.58 -2.10
N ASP A 98 4.61 -2.37 -2.42
CA ASP A 98 5.43 -1.40 -3.10
C ASP A 98 6.50 -0.87 -2.14
N GLY A 99 7.72 -1.37 -2.26
CA GLY A 99 8.87 -0.84 -1.51
C GLY A 99 9.31 0.52 -2.05
N ILE A 100 9.01 0.81 -3.32
CA ILE A 100 9.50 1.98 -4.06
C ILE A 100 8.48 2.40 -5.14
N GLY A 101 7.39 3.07 -4.74
CA GLY A 101 6.90 4.23 -5.49
C GLY A 101 6.05 4.07 -6.77
N PHE A 102 5.26 3.02 -6.94
CA PHE A 102 4.11 3.01 -7.86
C PHE A 102 2.85 3.73 -7.30
N GLY A 103 2.77 4.00 -6.00
CA GLY A 103 1.54 4.51 -5.37
C GLY A 103 1.39 6.02 -5.11
N ARG A 104 2.38 6.87 -5.40
CA ARG A 104 2.32 8.29 -4.97
C ARG A 104 1.48 9.21 -5.87
N SER A 105 1.11 8.78 -7.08
CA SER A 105 0.34 9.60 -8.03
C SER A 105 -1.15 9.27 -8.13
N MET A 106 -1.63 8.18 -7.51
CA MET A 106 -3.04 7.76 -7.64
C MET A 106 -3.88 7.97 -6.37
N GLN A 107 -3.29 8.49 -5.28
CA GLN A 107 -3.99 8.72 -4.01
C GLN A 107 -4.72 10.07 -3.94
N GLU A 108 -4.48 11.01 -4.86
CA GLU A 108 -5.03 12.37 -4.77
C GLU A 108 -6.49 12.52 -5.23
N ASN A 109 -7.10 11.53 -5.89
CA ASN A 109 -8.45 11.67 -6.47
C ASN A 109 -9.52 10.65 -6.00
N MET A 110 -9.28 9.89 -4.93
CA MET A 110 -10.37 9.10 -4.31
C MET A 110 -10.92 9.81 -3.07
N VAL A 111 -11.82 10.76 -3.32
CA VAL A 111 -12.84 11.17 -2.35
C VAL A 111 -13.60 9.91 -1.93
N VAL A 112 -13.40 9.51 -0.67
CA VAL A 112 -14.08 8.39 -0.03
C VAL A 112 -15.55 8.75 0.15
N MET A 113 -16.39 8.37 -0.81
CA MET A 113 -17.84 8.33 -0.61
C MET A 113 -18.17 7.05 0.17
N GLY A 114 -18.11 7.14 1.50
CA GLY A 114 -18.60 6.09 2.40
C GLY A 114 -20.04 6.37 2.78
N GLN A 115 -21.01 5.87 2.00
CA GLN A 115 -22.40 5.74 2.46
C GLN A 115 -22.68 4.32 2.94
N ALA A 116 -23.45 4.27 4.02
CA ALA A 116 -23.76 3.16 4.88
C ALA A 116 -24.40 1.94 4.19
N TYR A 117 -24.01 0.76 4.66
CA TYR A 117 -24.86 -0.43 4.65
C TYR A 117 -24.76 -1.06 6.05
N ASN A 118 -25.86 -0.99 6.80
CA ASN A 118 -26.07 -1.76 8.03
C ASN A 118 -27.08 -2.87 7.70
N PRO A 119 -26.76 -4.16 7.93
CA PRO A 119 -27.79 -5.16 8.10
C PRO A 119 -28.28 -5.17 9.54
N VAL A 120 -29.60 -5.17 9.69
CA VAL A 120 -30.35 -5.35 10.94
C VAL A 120 -30.06 -6.73 11.51
N THR A 121 -29.62 -6.81 12.77
CA THR A 121 -29.92 -7.96 13.64
C THR A 121 -29.92 -7.53 15.11
N THR A 122 -31.04 -7.81 15.76
CA THR A 122 -31.35 -7.68 17.18
C THR A 122 -30.46 -8.57 18.05
N GLY A 123 -29.94 -8.04 19.16
CA GLY A 123 -29.32 -8.83 20.23
C GLY A 123 -28.39 -8.02 21.11
N SER A 124 -28.80 -7.83 22.36
CA SER A 124 -28.04 -7.26 23.48
C SER A 124 -26.60 -7.79 23.55
N ASP A 125 -25.62 -6.89 23.66
CA ASP A 125 -24.74 -6.82 24.83
C ASP A 125 -23.70 -5.69 24.68
N ASP A 126 -23.64 -4.86 25.73
CA ASP A 126 -22.67 -3.80 25.93
C ASP A 126 -21.25 -4.36 25.95
N SER A 127 -20.45 -4.05 24.92
CA SER A 127 -19.01 -4.00 25.06
C SER A 127 -18.39 -3.02 24.06
N GLN A 128 -18.04 -1.84 24.59
CA GLN A 128 -16.94 -0.98 24.17
C GLN A 128 -16.61 -0.96 22.67
N PHE A 129 -17.43 -0.23 21.90
CA PHE A 129 -16.99 0.37 20.66
C PHE A 129 -15.92 1.44 20.95
N LYS A 130 -14.68 1.01 21.18
CA LYS A 130 -13.51 1.87 20.94
C LYS A 130 -13.45 2.09 19.44
N LYS A 131 -14.09 3.17 18.98
CA LYS A 131 -13.87 3.76 17.66
C LYS A 131 -12.37 3.83 17.44
N ARG A 132 -11.83 2.91 16.64
CA ARG A 132 -10.44 2.94 16.19
C ARG A 132 -10.35 4.14 15.27
N ALA A 133 -9.81 5.23 15.80
CA ALA A 133 -9.55 6.44 15.06
C ALA A 133 -8.83 6.09 13.75
N PRO A 134 -9.18 6.74 12.62
CA PRO A 134 -8.40 6.60 11.40
C PRO A 134 -6.95 6.93 11.75
N GLN A 135 -6.00 6.16 11.21
CA GLN A 135 -4.57 6.37 11.43
C GLN A 135 -4.24 7.85 11.27
N ALA A 136 -4.16 8.55 12.41
CA ALA A 136 -3.63 9.88 12.48
C ALA A 136 -2.16 9.68 12.19
N ILE A 137 -1.76 9.96 10.94
CA ILE A 137 -0.40 10.38 10.63
C ILE A 137 -0.04 11.33 11.76
N SER A 138 0.86 10.89 12.63
CA SER A 138 0.99 11.43 13.99
C SER A 138 1.27 12.92 13.91
N LEU A 139 0.24 13.74 14.10
CA LEU A 139 0.32 15.21 14.06
C LEU A 139 1.43 15.71 14.99
N THR A 140 1.72 14.97 16.05
CA THR A 140 2.82 15.20 16.99
C THR A 140 4.20 15.15 16.34
N VAL A 141 4.46 14.22 15.42
CA VAL A 141 5.78 14.12 14.75
C VAL A 141 5.98 15.26 13.77
N TYR A 142 4.92 15.65 13.04
CA TYR A 142 4.98 16.81 12.14
C TYR A 142 5.08 18.13 12.92
N MET A 143 4.31 18.30 13.99
CA MET A 143 4.42 19.47 14.87
C MET A 143 5.80 19.56 15.52
N GLY A 144 6.37 18.44 15.98
CA GLY A 144 7.72 18.41 16.51
C GLY A 144 8.77 18.83 15.49
N LYS A 145 8.65 18.34 14.24
CA LYS A 145 9.53 18.75 13.13
C LYS A 145 9.45 20.25 12.83
N ILE A 146 8.24 20.80 12.84
CA ILE A 146 8.01 22.24 12.58
C ILE A 146 8.59 23.09 13.71
N LEU A 147 8.33 22.73 14.98
CA LEU A 147 8.89 23.43 16.14
C LEU A 147 10.41 23.39 16.15
N LEU A 148 11.00 22.23 15.82
CA LEU A 148 12.46 22.08 15.71
C LEU A 148 13.03 23.00 14.63
N ALA A 149 12.40 23.06 13.45
CA ALA A 149 12.81 23.94 12.37
C ALA A 149 12.76 25.42 12.78
N PHE A 150 11.71 25.85 13.50
CA PHE A 150 11.63 27.21 14.02
C PHE A 150 12.78 27.53 14.99
N ILE A 151 13.10 26.63 15.92
CA ILE A 151 14.22 26.82 16.85
C ILE A 151 15.54 26.99 16.08
N PHE A 152 15.79 26.17 15.06
CA PHE A 152 16.99 26.31 14.22
C PHE A 152 17.03 27.66 13.50
N ILE A 153 15.91 28.10 12.92
CA ILE A 153 15.83 29.40 12.22
C ILE A 153 16.11 30.55 13.19
N PHE A 154 15.54 30.52 14.41
CA PHE A 154 15.80 31.56 15.41
C PHE A 154 17.26 31.58 15.86
N LEU A 155 17.89 30.42 16.09
CA LEU A 155 19.30 30.33 16.44
C LEU A 155 20.21 30.86 15.33
N LEU A 156 19.95 30.46 14.08
CA LEU A 156 20.66 30.97 12.90
C LEU A 156 20.48 32.48 12.75
N GLY A 157 19.26 32.99 12.92
CA GLY A 157 18.95 34.41 12.84
C GLY A 157 19.64 35.23 13.94
N ALA A 158 19.65 34.73 15.19
CA ALA A 158 20.34 35.38 16.29
C ALA A 158 21.86 35.40 16.09
N MET A 159 22.45 34.28 15.68
CA MET A 159 23.87 34.20 15.34
C MET A 159 24.23 35.16 14.19
N PHE A 160 23.43 35.18 13.13
CA PHE A 160 23.62 36.08 12.02
C PHE A 160 23.53 37.55 12.45
N THR A 161 22.58 37.89 13.31
CA THR A 161 22.43 39.25 13.85
C THR A 161 23.63 39.65 14.70
N LEU A 162 24.16 38.76 15.55
CA LEU A 162 25.37 39.03 16.34
C LEU A 162 26.60 39.25 15.46
N ILE A 163 26.72 38.46 14.39
CA ILE A 163 27.80 38.65 13.40
C ILE A 163 27.63 40.03 12.73
N LEU A 164 26.42 40.37 12.25
CA LEU A 164 26.16 41.67 11.64
C LEU A 164 26.40 42.85 12.59
N GLU A 165 26.07 42.71 13.87
CA GLU A 165 26.33 43.72 14.90
C GLU A 165 27.82 43.88 15.20
N SER A 166 28.58 42.79 15.09
CA SER A 166 30.05 42.83 15.27
C SER A 166 30.82 43.29 14.04
N LEU A 167 30.24 43.26 12.84
CA LEU A 167 30.88 43.76 11.60
C LEU A 167 31.41 45.19 11.69
N PRO A 168 30.63 46.21 12.12
CA PRO A 168 31.16 47.57 12.22
C PRO A 168 32.34 47.67 13.22
N LYS A 169 32.27 46.93 14.33
CA LYS A 169 33.36 46.86 15.33
C LYS A 169 34.60 46.17 14.77
N LEU A 170 34.42 45.17 13.92
CA LEU A 170 35.51 44.43 13.28
C LEU A 170 36.21 45.25 12.18
N VAL A 171 35.45 46.07 11.45
CA VAL A 171 36.01 47.04 10.49
C VAL A 171 36.85 48.09 11.22
N GLU A 172 36.33 48.65 12.32
CA GLU A 172 37.09 49.62 13.14
C GLU A 172 38.37 49.01 13.74
N TYR A 173 38.30 47.78 14.23
CA TYR A 173 39.47 47.05 14.74
C TYR A 173 40.53 46.82 13.65
N HIS A 174 40.10 46.50 12.43
CA HIS A 174 41.00 46.29 11.31
C HIS A 174 41.63 47.59 10.79
N GLU A 175 40.91 48.72 10.78
CA GLU A 175 41.51 50.02 10.44
C GLU A 175 42.49 50.50 11.51
N ARG A 176 42.16 50.36 12.80
CA ARG A 176 43.07 50.73 13.89
C ARG A 176 44.39 49.95 13.88
N ASN A 177 44.34 48.66 13.53
CA ASN A 177 45.54 47.84 13.45
C ASN A 177 46.43 48.16 12.23
N LYS A 178 45.89 48.79 11.18
CA LYS A 178 46.67 49.25 10.01
C LYS A 178 47.47 50.53 10.26
N GLU A 179 47.08 51.32 11.26
CA GLU A 179 47.80 52.55 11.63
C GLU A 179 48.96 52.30 12.61
N THR A 180 49.06 51.08 13.15
CA THR A 180 50.08 50.67 14.13
C THR A 180 51.24 49.86 13.56
N GLU A 181 51.29 49.68 12.23
CA GLU A 181 52.39 49.05 11.49
C GLU A 181 53.05 50.07 10.55
#